data_AF-A0A835NPH3-F1
#
_entry.id   AF-A0A835NPH3-F1
#
_cell.length_a   1.000
_cell.length_b   1.000
_cell.length_c   1.000
_cell.angle_alpha   90.00
_cell.angle_beta   90.00
_cell.angle_gamma   90.00
#
_symmetry.space_group_name_H-M   'P 1'
#
loop_
_entity.id
_entity.type
_entity.pdbx_description
1 polymer ?
#
loop_
_entity_poly.entity_id
_entity_poly.type
_entity_poly.pdbx_seq_one_letter_code
_entity_poly.pdbx_strand_id
1 'polypeptide(L)'
;GRGPARPRPAGVARAVRRSGGAARGSRCEGGGAGGVHQRPSASLRPLHSSCRRCSPTRGSQHRPAGVLPAGRELGTITLRAAVRRLRLLLPPAPGLPAWGGSSVRFLLPRENNEKSVPQLLIRDLKFEKSLTKLMFSPDQENHPSKAPVKYGELIVLGYNGSLPNGDRGRRKSRFALFKRPKANGVKPSTVHIACTPQAAKAISNKDQHSISYTLSRAQTVVVEYTHDSNTDMFQIGRSTESPIDFVVTDTVPGSQSNSDTQSVQSTISRFACRIICERNPPFTARIYAAGFDSSKNIFLGEKAAKWKTSDGQMDGLTTNGVLVMHPRNGFTEDSKPGVWREISVCGNVFSLRETRSAQQRGKMVENETNQLQDGSLIDLCGATLLWRTAEGLSRTPTVKHLEALRQEINAARPQCPVGFNTLAFPSMKRKDVVDEKQPWVYLNCGHVHGYHNWGNKEERDGKDRECPMCRSVGPYVPLWLGCEAGFYVDAGPPTHAFSPCGHVCSEKTTAYWSQIPLPHGTHTFHAACPFCAHQLAGEQGYIRLIFQGPLD
;
A
#
# COMPACT_ATOMS: atom_id res chain seq x y z
N GLY A 1 55.79 -27.86 38.36
CA GLY A 1 55.05 -27.96 39.62
C GLY A 1 53.95 -28.99 39.52
N ARG A 2 53.29 -29.33 40.64
CA ARG A 2 52.03 -30.13 40.67
C ARG A 2 50.97 -29.36 39.84
N GLY A 3 50.11 -29.92 38.98
CA GLY A 3 49.58 -31.29 38.82
C GLY A 3 48.13 -31.38 39.34
N PRO A 4 47.21 -32.24 38.82
CA PRO A 4 47.29 -33.20 37.71
C PRO A 4 46.15 -33.03 36.65
N ALA A 5 45.91 -34.03 35.80
CA ALA A 5 44.78 -34.09 34.86
C ALA A 5 44.14 -35.50 34.74
N ARG A 6 42.85 -35.56 34.33
CA ARG A 6 42.01 -36.75 34.07
C ARG A 6 41.57 -37.52 35.35
N PRO A 7 40.45 -38.29 35.30
CA PRO A 7 40.37 -39.60 34.62
C PRO A 7 39.18 -39.84 33.64
N ARG A 8 39.34 -40.92 32.86
CA ARG A 8 38.36 -41.80 32.15
C ARG A 8 38.82 -43.26 32.46
N PRO A 9 38.07 -44.38 32.27
CA PRO A 9 37.06 -44.72 31.25
C PRO A 9 35.65 -44.88 31.90
N ALA A 10 34.65 -45.68 31.46
CA ALA A 10 34.45 -46.70 30.39
C ALA A 10 32.97 -46.68 29.92
N GLY A 11 32.38 -47.61 29.16
CA GLY A 11 32.82 -48.84 28.48
C GLY A 11 31.68 -49.90 28.43
N VAL A 12 31.60 -50.73 27.37
CA VAL A 12 30.57 -51.80 27.15
C VAL A 12 29.15 -51.24 26.84
N ALA A 13 28.34 -51.72 25.86
CA ALA A 13 28.56 -52.52 24.65
C ALA A 13 27.38 -52.32 23.64
N ARG A 14 27.26 -53.18 22.60
CA ARG A 14 26.14 -53.24 21.62
C ARG A 14 25.11 -54.31 22.01
N ALA A 15 23.88 -54.17 21.51
CA ALA A 15 22.99 -55.31 21.23
C ALA A 15 22.39 -55.20 19.81
N VAL A 16 22.45 -56.29 19.04
CA VAL A 16 21.85 -56.43 17.70
C VAL A 16 20.99 -57.68 17.70
N ARG A 17 19.76 -57.62 17.16
CA ARG A 17 19.02 -58.80 16.72
C ARG A 17 18.30 -58.53 15.39
N ARG A 18 18.46 -59.47 14.46
CA ARG A 18 17.85 -59.45 13.11
C ARG A 18 17.60 -60.90 12.67
N SER A 19 16.40 -61.41 12.94
CA SER A 19 15.89 -62.72 12.49
C SER A 19 14.43 -62.88 12.99
N GLY A 20 13.46 -63.43 12.27
CA GLY A 20 13.43 -63.86 10.87
C GLY A 20 13.02 -65.32 10.69
N GLY A 21 11.87 -65.57 10.03
CA GLY A 21 11.55 -66.85 9.38
C GLY A 21 10.30 -67.62 9.87
N ALA A 22 9.33 -67.78 8.94
CA ALA A 22 8.41 -68.93 8.79
C ALA A 22 7.38 -69.28 9.90
N ALA A 23 6.33 -70.09 9.68
CA ALA A 23 5.45 -70.34 8.51
C ALA A 23 4.28 -71.28 8.93
N ARG A 24 3.27 -71.47 8.04
CA ARG A 24 2.05 -72.32 8.19
C ARG A 24 0.96 -71.73 9.11
N GLY A 25 -0.34 -72.00 8.91
CA GLY A 25 -1.00 -72.58 7.72
C GLY A 25 -2.25 -73.44 8.01
N SER A 26 -3.38 -73.03 7.37
CA SER A 26 -4.65 -73.75 7.07
C SER A 26 -5.79 -73.62 8.11
N ARG A 27 -7.10 -73.66 7.77
CA ARG A 27 -7.87 -74.20 6.61
C ARG A 27 -9.05 -73.26 6.19
N CYS A 28 -9.44 -73.19 4.90
CA CYS A 28 -10.69 -73.72 4.26
C CYS A 28 -12.02 -73.05 4.70
N GLU A 29 -13.04 -72.82 3.87
CA GLU A 29 -13.38 -73.19 2.45
C GLU A 29 -13.63 -71.89 1.60
N GLY A 30 -14.18 -71.78 0.37
CA GLY A 30 -14.76 -72.66 -0.66
C GLY A 30 -16.17 -72.19 -1.09
N GLY A 31 -16.58 -72.13 -2.38
CA GLY A 31 -15.85 -72.31 -3.65
C GLY A 31 -16.72 -72.07 -4.92
N GLY A 32 -16.10 -72.02 -6.11
CA GLY A 32 -16.73 -72.01 -7.46
C GLY A 32 -17.17 -70.64 -8.04
N ALA A 33 -17.49 -70.48 -9.34
CA ALA A 33 -17.07 -71.20 -10.57
C ALA A 33 -17.51 -70.41 -11.85
N GLY A 34 -16.75 -70.50 -12.97
CA GLY A 34 -17.04 -69.81 -14.27
C GLY A 34 -16.49 -68.36 -14.36
N GLY A 35 -16.11 -67.79 -15.51
CA GLY A 35 -16.30 -68.15 -16.93
C GLY A 35 -17.33 -67.22 -17.61
N VAL A 36 -17.14 -66.59 -18.78
CA VAL A 36 -16.13 -66.73 -19.87
C VAL A 36 -15.99 -65.39 -20.67
N HIS A 37 -14.78 -65.14 -21.23
CA HIS A 37 -14.39 -64.23 -22.34
C HIS A 37 -14.69 -62.70 -22.42
N GLN A 38 -13.57 -61.98 -22.68
CA GLN A 38 -13.36 -60.93 -23.71
C GLN A 38 -13.69 -59.44 -23.43
N ARG A 39 -13.04 -58.60 -24.25
CA ARG A 39 -12.76 -57.14 -24.19
C ARG A 39 -13.14 -56.52 -25.55
N PRO A 40 -13.00 -55.20 -25.81
CA PRO A 40 -13.12 -54.00 -24.96
C PRO A 40 -14.02 -52.89 -25.61
N SER A 41 -14.17 -51.71 -24.99
CA SER A 41 -13.82 -50.38 -25.58
C SER A 41 -14.53 -49.18 -24.91
N ALA A 42 -14.14 -47.97 -25.34
CA ALA A 42 -14.85 -46.68 -25.24
C ALA A 42 -15.13 -46.02 -23.86
N SER A 43 -14.18 -45.15 -23.47
CA SER A 43 -14.38 -43.79 -22.93
C SER A 43 -15.76 -43.33 -22.42
N LEU A 44 -15.82 -42.85 -21.16
CA LEU A 44 -16.84 -41.90 -20.67
C LEU A 44 -16.23 -40.77 -19.84
N ARG A 45 -16.72 -39.55 -20.04
CA ARG A 45 -16.53 -38.39 -19.14
C ARG A 45 -17.72 -38.32 -18.15
N PRO A 46 -17.54 -37.85 -16.90
CA PRO A 46 -18.67 -37.55 -16.01
C PRO A 46 -19.52 -36.37 -16.54
N LEU A 47 -20.83 -36.42 -16.29
CA LEU A 47 -21.77 -35.37 -16.68
C LEU A 47 -21.96 -34.31 -15.59
N HIS A 48 -22.15 -33.05 -16.00
CA HIS A 48 -22.92 -32.09 -15.22
C HIS A 48 -24.42 -32.39 -15.36
N SER A 49 -25.15 -32.44 -14.25
CA SER A 49 -26.62 -32.53 -14.23
C SER A 49 -27.25 -31.16 -13.97
N SER A 50 -28.41 -30.89 -14.57
CA SER A 50 -29.07 -29.58 -14.47
C SER A 50 -30.61 -29.68 -14.48
N CYS A 51 -31.24 -29.00 -13.53
CA CYS A 51 -32.69 -28.78 -13.38
C CYS A 51 -32.88 -27.58 -12.43
N ARG A 52 -33.92 -26.72 -12.55
CA ARG A 52 -35.01 -26.66 -13.54
C ARG A 52 -35.49 -25.21 -13.73
N ARG A 53 -36.32 -25.03 -14.77
CA ARG A 53 -36.88 -23.76 -15.30
C ARG A 53 -37.75 -22.99 -14.30
N CYS A 54 -37.92 -21.68 -14.58
CA CYS A 54 -39.25 -21.12 -14.90
C CYS A 54 -39.13 -19.84 -15.75
N SER A 55 -40.15 -19.54 -16.56
CA SER A 55 -40.19 -18.41 -17.50
C SER A 55 -41.64 -17.84 -17.60
N PRO A 56 -41.83 -16.55 -17.88
CA PRO A 56 -43.07 -16.00 -18.43
C PRO A 56 -43.00 -15.78 -19.95
N THR A 57 -44.14 -15.47 -20.57
CA THR A 57 -44.40 -15.59 -22.02
C THR A 57 -44.52 -14.26 -22.77
N ARG A 58 -44.49 -14.33 -24.12
CA ARG A 58 -44.93 -13.24 -25.01
C ARG A 58 -46.44 -13.31 -25.26
N GLY A 59 -47.07 -12.16 -25.42
CA GLY A 59 -48.39 -11.93 -26.03
C GLY A 59 -48.35 -10.60 -26.81
N SER A 60 -49.26 -10.35 -27.75
CA SER A 60 -49.09 -9.27 -28.73
C SER A 60 -50.38 -8.60 -29.23
N GLN A 61 -50.18 -7.40 -29.79
CA GLN A 61 -51.05 -6.61 -30.68
C GLN A 61 -52.10 -5.63 -30.10
N HIS A 62 -52.40 -4.68 -30.98
CA HIS A 62 -53.43 -3.62 -31.01
C HIS A 62 -53.27 -2.29 -30.24
N ARG A 63 -53.38 -1.23 -31.05
CA ARG A 63 -53.50 0.22 -30.79
C ARG A 63 -55.00 0.57 -30.60
N PRO A 64 -55.38 1.68 -29.92
CA PRO A 64 -55.39 2.98 -30.62
C PRO A 64 -55.10 4.26 -29.77
N ALA A 65 -54.87 5.36 -30.51
CA ALA A 65 -55.11 6.80 -30.24
C ALA A 65 -54.94 7.43 -28.83
N GLY A 66 -54.30 8.61 -28.76
CA GLY A 66 -54.44 9.52 -27.60
C GLY A 66 -53.34 10.59 -27.41
N VAL A 67 -53.44 11.72 -28.13
CA VAL A 67 -52.96 13.09 -27.82
C VAL A 67 -51.69 13.32 -26.96
N LEU A 68 -50.71 14.04 -27.52
CA LEU A 68 -49.66 14.79 -26.78
C LEU A 68 -49.57 16.25 -27.27
N PRO A 69 -49.35 17.22 -26.37
CA PRO A 69 -48.77 18.53 -26.67
C PRO A 69 -47.39 18.72 -26.01
N ALA A 70 -46.53 19.69 -26.37
CA ALA A 70 -46.30 20.33 -27.67
C ALA A 70 -45.00 21.18 -27.60
N GLY A 71 -44.03 20.95 -28.50
CA GLY A 71 -42.86 21.83 -28.72
C GLY A 71 -41.72 21.75 -27.68
N ARG A 72 -40.49 22.19 -28.00
CA ARG A 72 -39.89 22.68 -29.26
C ARG A 72 -38.41 22.26 -29.35
N GLU A 73 -37.92 22.06 -30.57
CA GLU A 73 -36.49 21.82 -30.88
C GLU A 73 -35.77 23.09 -31.40
N LEU A 74 -34.48 22.92 -31.75
CA LEU A 74 -33.56 23.80 -32.50
C LEU A 74 -32.93 24.95 -31.68
N GLY A 75 -31.63 25.23 -31.83
CA GLY A 75 -30.61 24.58 -32.67
C GLY A 75 -29.18 25.11 -32.42
N THR A 76 -28.17 24.45 -32.99
CA THR A 76 -26.73 24.71 -32.78
C THR A 76 -26.15 25.85 -33.63
N ILE A 77 -25.29 26.69 -33.06
CA ILE A 77 -24.36 27.60 -33.76
C ILE A 77 -22.96 27.54 -33.09
N THR A 78 -21.90 27.79 -33.86
CA THR A 78 -20.51 27.38 -33.55
C THR A 78 -19.54 28.56 -33.27
N LEU A 79 -18.42 28.27 -32.59
CA LEU A 79 -17.24 29.10 -32.25
C LEU A 79 -16.95 30.38 -33.08
N ARG A 80 -16.52 31.46 -32.38
CA ARG A 80 -15.15 32.07 -32.49
C ARG A 80 -14.92 33.29 -31.55
N ALA A 81 -13.63 33.58 -31.28
CA ALA A 81 -12.96 34.84 -30.85
C ALA A 81 -13.68 35.87 -29.93
N ALA A 82 -13.16 36.42 -28.82
CA ALA A 82 -11.82 36.82 -28.33
C ALA A 82 -11.54 38.36 -28.31
N VAL A 83 -11.43 38.93 -27.09
CA VAL A 83 -10.63 40.11 -26.65
C VAL A 83 -10.91 41.52 -27.21
N ARG A 84 -11.53 42.39 -26.37
CA ARG A 84 -11.20 43.81 -26.03
C ARG A 84 -12.21 44.27 -24.93
N ARG A 85 -11.85 44.96 -23.83
CA ARG A 85 -11.43 46.38 -23.62
C ARG A 85 -12.49 47.38 -24.16
N LEU A 86 -12.91 48.46 -23.47
CA LEU A 86 -12.23 49.26 -22.42
C LEU A 86 -13.18 50.21 -21.61
N ARG A 87 -12.77 50.59 -20.37
CA ARG A 87 -13.02 51.87 -19.62
C ARG A 87 -14.43 52.36 -19.21
N LEU A 88 -14.55 52.73 -17.93
CA LEU A 88 -14.74 54.08 -17.33
C LEU A 88 -14.63 53.89 -15.79
N LEU A 89 -13.60 54.32 -15.04
CA LEU A 89 -12.97 55.62 -14.72
C LEU A 89 -13.65 56.43 -13.59
N LEU A 90 -12.86 56.63 -12.52
CA LEU A 90 -12.97 57.67 -11.48
C LEU A 90 -11.76 58.64 -11.62
N PRO A 91 -11.81 59.87 -11.05
CA PRO A 91 -10.88 60.96 -11.38
C PRO A 91 -9.76 61.13 -10.28
N PRO A 92 -8.97 62.24 -10.18
CA PRO A 92 -7.51 62.16 -10.41
C PRO A 92 -6.65 62.92 -9.36
N ALA A 93 -5.48 63.44 -9.77
CA ALA A 93 -4.55 64.41 -9.13
C ALA A 93 -3.16 63.81 -8.71
N PRO A 94 -2.09 64.60 -8.48
CA PRO A 94 -1.00 64.65 -9.48
C PRO A 94 0.46 64.62 -8.94
N GLY A 95 1.45 64.48 -9.84
CA GLY A 95 2.87 64.74 -9.52
C GLY A 95 3.90 64.12 -10.50
N LEU A 96 4.68 64.95 -11.19
CA LEU A 96 5.85 64.63 -12.03
C LEU A 96 6.82 65.84 -11.98
N PRO A 97 8.15 65.68 -12.10
CA PRO A 97 8.88 65.14 -13.27
C PRO A 97 9.65 63.82 -12.97
N ALA A 98 10.03 62.97 -13.92
CA ALA A 98 10.45 63.09 -15.34
C ALA A 98 11.93 63.45 -15.53
N TRP A 99 12.45 63.25 -16.76
CA TRP A 99 13.87 63.06 -17.14
C TRP A 99 14.46 61.72 -16.64
N GLY A 100 15.25 60.98 -17.43
CA GLY A 100 15.57 61.09 -18.86
C GLY A 100 16.27 59.82 -19.36
N GLY A 101 15.94 59.33 -20.55
CA GLY A 101 16.49 58.07 -21.07
C GLY A 101 17.67 58.26 -22.03
N SER A 102 18.48 57.21 -22.21
CA SER A 102 19.35 57.03 -23.37
C SER A 102 19.68 55.54 -23.57
N SER A 103 19.92 55.14 -24.81
CA SER A 103 20.16 53.76 -25.23
C SER A 103 21.41 53.68 -26.08
N VAL A 104 22.29 52.71 -25.81
CA VAL A 104 23.52 52.50 -26.58
C VAL A 104 23.74 50.99 -26.77
N ARG A 105 23.98 50.58 -28.02
CA ARG A 105 24.49 49.24 -28.37
C ARG A 105 26.02 49.26 -28.36
N PHE A 106 26.65 48.13 -28.06
CA PHE A 106 28.02 47.86 -28.52
C PHE A 106 28.16 46.46 -29.14
N LEU A 107 29.27 46.27 -29.86
CA LEU A 107 29.47 45.25 -30.89
C LEU A 107 30.33 44.07 -30.41
N LEU A 108 30.27 42.95 -31.13
CA LEU A 108 31.22 41.84 -31.05
C LEU A 108 32.44 42.11 -31.94
N PRO A 109 33.65 41.73 -31.50
CA PRO A 109 34.78 41.42 -32.37
C PRO A 109 35.05 39.90 -32.47
N ARG A 110 35.81 39.51 -33.50
CA ARG A 110 36.43 38.18 -33.68
C ARG A 110 37.95 38.37 -33.79
N GLU A 111 38.72 37.41 -33.29
CA GLU A 111 39.80 36.66 -33.96
C GLU A 111 40.90 36.18 -32.98
N ASN A 112 41.83 35.38 -33.54
CA ASN A 112 42.90 34.55 -32.96
C ASN A 112 43.83 35.29 -31.95
N ASN A 113 44.67 34.64 -31.12
CA ASN A 113 45.51 33.47 -31.40
C ASN A 113 45.99 32.69 -30.12
N GLU A 114 46.95 31.77 -30.31
CA GLU A 114 47.47 30.75 -29.37
C GLU A 114 48.14 31.17 -28.03
N LYS A 115 48.20 30.17 -27.12
CA LYS A 115 49.26 29.85 -26.11
C LYS A 115 49.62 30.87 -25.00
N SER A 116 49.23 30.55 -23.77
CA SER A 116 50.17 30.26 -22.66
C SER A 116 49.44 29.83 -21.38
N VAL A 117 50.15 29.15 -20.47
CA VAL A 117 49.65 28.72 -19.14
C VAL A 117 50.51 29.36 -18.05
N PRO A 118 49.89 29.92 -17.00
CA PRO A 118 50.51 30.00 -15.69
C PRO A 118 49.67 29.31 -14.60
N GLN A 119 50.32 28.52 -13.76
CA GLN A 119 49.77 28.17 -12.44
C GLN A 119 49.80 29.41 -11.54
N LEU A 120 48.84 29.57 -10.63
CA LEU A 120 49.07 30.31 -9.39
C LEU A 120 48.25 29.75 -8.23
N LEU A 121 48.75 29.91 -7.02
CA LEU A 121 48.22 29.26 -5.81
C LEU A 121 46.95 29.93 -5.30
N ILE A 122 46.05 29.11 -4.76
CA ILE A 122 45.02 29.55 -3.82
C ILE A 122 45.71 29.94 -2.50
N ARG A 123 45.33 31.09 -1.92
CA ARG A 123 45.62 31.46 -0.53
C ARG A 123 44.36 31.96 0.15
N ASP A 124 44.20 31.62 1.42
CA ASP A 124 43.05 31.98 2.24
C ASP A 124 42.93 33.49 2.47
N LEU A 125 41.69 33.98 2.53
CA LEU A 125 41.35 35.12 3.38
C LEU A 125 39.98 34.89 4.03
N LYS A 126 39.94 35.00 5.35
CA LYS A 126 38.70 34.94 6.15
C LYS A 126 38.04 36.32 6.12
N PHE A 127 36.71 36.37 6.00
CA PHE A 127 35.94 37.53 6.45
C PHE A 127 34.67 37.06 7.14
N GLU A 128 34.60 37.30 8.45
CA GLU A 128 33.52 36.84 9.33
C GLU A 128 33.12 38.02 10.25
N LYS A 129 31.85 38.11 10.63
CA LYS A 129 31.29 39.05 11.63
C LYS A 129 31.44 40.56 11.33
N SER A 130 30.53 41.10 10.52
CA SER A 130 29.87 42.38 10.85
C SER A 130 28.60 42.61 10.00
N LEU A 131 27.41 42.40 10.59
CA LEU A 131 26.15 43.07 10.23
C LEU A 131 24.98 42.73 11.19
N THR A 132 25.29 42.52 12.48
CA THR A 132 24.30 42.42 13.56
C THR A 132 24.43 43.62 14.50
N LYS A 133 23.31 44.06 15.08
CA LYS A 133 23.18 45.14 16.10
C LYS A 133 23.13 46.58 15.59
N LEU A 134 22.10 46.91 14.81
CA LEU A 134 21.33 48.17 14.76
C LEU A 134 19.99 47.80 14.10
N MET A 135 18.78 48.10 14.60
CA MET A 135 18.36 48.93 15.74
C MET A 135 17.44 48.12 16.69
N PHE A 136 17.27 48.57 17.94
CA PHE A 136 16.28 48.02 18.89
C PHE A 136 15.13 49.01 19.09
N SER A 137 13.89 48.55 18.89
CA SER A 137 12.68 49.15 19.48
C SER A 137 11.89 48.02 20.14
N PRO A 138 11.55 48.12 21.44
CA PRO A 138 10.77 47.09 22.12
C PRO A 138 9.27 47.35 21.98
N ASP A 139 8.61 46.63 21.06
CA ASP A 139 7.20 46.20 21.24
C ASP A 139 6.73 45.30 20.09
N GLN A 140 6.78 43.97 20.31
CA GLN A 140 5.84 42.93 19.85
C GLN A 140 6.49 41.54 19.99
N GLU A 141 5.98 40.71 20.91
CA GLU A 141 6.32 39.28 20.97
C GLU A 141 5.66 38.50 19.83
N ASN A 142 6.25 38.56 18.64
CA ASN A 142 5.82 37.72 17.53
C ASN A 142 6.39 36.30 17.70
N HIS A 143 5.66 35.43 18.42
CA HIS A 143 6.07 34.05 18.68
C HIS A 143 6.44 33.31 17.36
N PRO A 144 7.58 32.60 17.30
CA PRO A 144 7.91 31.79 16.13
C PRO A 144 6.86 30.67 15.98
N SER A 145 6.20 30.65 14.83
CA SER A 145 5.12 29.71 14.49
C SER A 145 5.65 28.28 14.34
N LYS A 146 5.78 27.58 15.48
CA LYS A 146 6.24 26.19 15.56
C LYS A 146 5.42 25.33 14.58
N ALA A 147 6.13 24.68 13.65
CA ALA A 147 5.52 23.80 12.66
C ALA A 147 4.65 22.72 13.34
N PRO A 148 3.50 22.34 12.76
CA PRO A 148 2.59 21.39 13.39
C PRO A 148 3.28 20.04 13.59
N VAL A 149 3.28 19.55 14.83
CA VAL A 149 3.91 18.27 15.21
C VAL A 149 3.28 17.15 14.40
N LYS A 150 4.10 16.43 13.62
CA LYS A 150 3.70 15.26 12.85
C LYS A 150 3.93 14.01 13.68
N TYR A 151 2.91 13.16 13.81
CA TYR A 151 3.02 11.84 14.43
C TYR A 151 3.62 10.81 13.46
N GLY A 152 3.15 10.83 12.21
CA GLY A 152 3.58 9.91 11.16
C GLY A 152 2.72 10.03 9.92
N GLU A 153 2.70 8.99 9.11
CA GLU A 153 1.97 8.94 7.85
C GLU A 153 1.50 7.52 7.52
N LEU A 154 0.26 7.41 7.03
CA LEU A 154 -0.27 6.20 6.40
C LEU A 154 -0.11 6.32 4.88
N ILE A 155 0.34 5.24 4.24
CA ILE A 155 0.56 5.15 2.80
C ILE A 155 -0.16 3.89 2.28
N VAL A 156 -1.00 4.01 1.25
CA VAL A 156 -1.75 2.89 0.68
C VAL A 156 -0.86 2.10 -0.30
N LEU A 157 -0.72 0.79 -0.10
CA LEU A 157 -0.02 -0.07 -1.04
C LEU A 157 -0.83 -0.22 -2.34
N GLY A 158 -0.10 -0.33 -3.46
CA GLY A 158 -0.65 -0.66 -4.77
C GLY A 158 -0.93 0.50 -5.73
N TYR A 159 -0.56 1.74 -5.36
CA TYR A 159 -0.89 2.94 -6.14
C TYR A 159 0.29 3.86 -6.48
N ASN A 160 1.54 3.41 -6.29
CA ASN A 160 2.79 4.11 -6.63
C ASN A 160 2.76 5.65 -6.38
N GLY A 161 2.26 6.05 -5.19
CA GLY A 161 2.19 7.44 -4.73
C GLY A 161 1.01 8.29 -5.24
N SER A 162 0.01 7.73 -5.95
CA SER A 162 -1.23 8.45 -6.31
C SER A 162 -2.37 7.50 -6.68
N LEU A 163 -3.58 7.73 -6.18
CA LEU A 163 -4.75 6.94 -6.59
C LEU A 163 -5.07 7.13 -8.09
N PRO A 164 -5.64 6.13 -8.81
CA PRO A 164 -5.89 6.21 -10.25
C PRO A 164 -6.78 7.38 -10.68
N ASN A 165 -7.77 7.75 -9.85
CA ASN A 165 -8.66 8.89 -10.11
C ASN A 165 -8.10 10.23 -9.58
N GLY A 166 -6.84 10.25 -9.16
CA GLY A 166 -6.20 11.32 -8.41
C GLY A 166 -6.58 11.34 -6.94
N ASP A 167 -5.70 11.92 -6.13
CA ASP A 167 -5.90 12.15 -4.69
C ASP A 167 -6.87 13.32 -4.46
N ARG A 168 -8.02 13.08 -3.82
CA ARG A 168 -9.11 14.07 -3.67
C ARG A 168 -9.66 14.12 -2.25
N GLY A 169 -9.56 15.27 -1.59
CA GLY A 169 -10.12 15.51 -0.26
C GLY A 169 -9.54 14.58 0.81
N ARG A 170 -10.35 13.64 1.30
CA ARG A 170 -9.96 12.58 2.26
C ARG A 170 -9.62 11.24 1.62
N ARG A 171 -9.88 11.05 0.31
CA ARG A 171 -9.50 9.84 -0.44
C ARG A 171 -8.15 10.09 -1.11
N LYS A 172 -7.09 9.51 -0.57
CA LYS A 172 -5.69 9.78 -0.97
C LYS A 172 -4.86 8.50 -0.96
N SER A 173 -3.72 8.53 -1.65
CA SER A 173 -2.66 7.52 -1.55
C SER A 173 -1.87 7.65 -0.24
N ARG A 174 -1.89 8.84 0.37
CA ARG A 174 -1.10 9.20 1.56
C ARG A 174 -1.91 10.05 2.53
N PHE A 175 -1.75 9.82 3.83
CA PHE A 175 -2.41 10.58 4.90
C PHE A 175 -1.48 10.81 6.09
N ALA A 176 -1.03 12.06 6.25
CA ALA A 176 -0.15 12.46 7.35
C ALA A 176 -0.96 12.84 8.60
N LEU A 177 -0.59 12.26 9.75
CA LEU A 177 -1.23 12.51 11.03
C LEU A 177 -0.45 13.61 11.76
N PHE A 178 -1.14 14.70 12.12
CA PHE A 178 -0.58 15.84 12.83
C PHE A 178 -1.33 16.10 14.14
N LYS A 179 -0.62 16.60 15.17
CA LYS A 179 -1.21 17.01 16.44
C LYS A 179 -2.34 18.02 16.21
N ARG A 180 -3.56 17.66 16.61
CA ARG A 180 -4.74 18.48 16.38
C ARG A 180 -4.71 19.74 17.27
N PRO A 181 -5.28 20.88 16.84
CA PRO A 181 -5.34 22.10 17.66
C PRO A 181 -6.00 21.86 19.02
N LYS A 182 -7.12 21.12 19.04
CA LYS A 182 -7.77 20.60 20.25
C LYS A 182 -7.67 19.08 20.25
N ALA A 183 -7.51 18.48 21.42
CA ALA A 183 -7.55 17.02 21.58
C ALA A 183 -8.91 16.47 21.14
N ASN A 184 -8.91 15.28 20.54
CA ASN A 184 -10.14 14.52 20.24
C ASN A 184 -10.05 13.04 20.65
N GLY A 185 -9.04 12.70 21.46
CA GLY A 185 -8.90 11.38 22.06
C GLY A 185 -10.06 11.02 22.99
N VAL A 186 -10.23 9.71 23.20
CA VAL A 186 -11.25 9.13 24.07
C VAL A 186 -10.70 7.90 24.79
N LYS A 187 -11.22 7.63 25.99
CA LYS A 187 -10.83 6.51 26.86
C LYS A 187 -12.06 5.84 27.50
N PRO A 188 -12.00 4.54 27.84
CA PRO A 188 -13.09 3.85 28.53
C PRO A 188 -13.54 4.57 29.81
N SER A 189 -14.83 4.45 30.10
CA SER A 189 -15.52 5.11 31.22
C SER A 189 -16.56 4.14 31.81
N THR A 190 -17.77 4.62 32.14
CA THR A 190 -18.90 3.84 32.65
C THR A 190 -19.20 2.60 31.81
N VAL A 191 -19.62 1.51 32.48
CA VAL A 191 -20.13 0.29 31.83
C VAL A 191 -21.59 0.08 32.23
N HIS A 192 -22.47 0.02 31.24
CA HIS A 192 -23.91 -0.17 31.41
C HIS A 192 -24.33 -1.54 30.87
N ILE A 193 -25.33 -2.18 31.50
CA ILE A 193 -25.92 -3.43 31.03
C ILE A 193 -27.38 -3.18 30.66
N ALA A 194 -27.72 -3.39 29.39
CA ALA A 194 -29.05 -3.13 28.82
C ALA A 194 -29.73 -4.43 28.40
N CYS A 195 -31.00 -4.60 28.77
CA CYS A 195 -31.78 -5.81 28.48
C CYS A 195 -32.18 -5.94 26.99
N THR A 196 -32.00 -4.91 26.16
CA THR A 196 -32.20 -4.98 24.70
C THR A 196 -31.25 -4.02 23.96
N PRO A 197 -30.93 -4.27 22.68
CA PRO A 197 -30.22 -3.29 21.83
C PRO A 197 -30.97 -1.95 21.66
N GLN A 198 -32.30 -1.96 21.80
CA GLN A 198 -33.13 -0.75 21.79
C GLN A 198 -32.92 0.07 23.07
N ALA A 199 -32.90 -0.57 24.24
CA ALA A 199 -32.57 0.09 25.51
C ALA A 199 -31.12 0.60 25.52
N ALA A 200 -30.17 -0.15 24.95
CA ALA A 200 -28.78 0.30 24.79
C ALA A 200 -28.69 1.63 24.01
N LYS A 201 -29.48 1.80 22.95
CA LYS A 201 -29.58 3.07 22.20
C LYS A 201 -30.23 4.22 22.97
N ALA A 202 -31.05 3.93 23.97
CA ALA A 202 -31.64 4.94 24.85
C ALA A 202 -30.69 5.35 25.99
N ILE A 203 -29.80 4.45 26.42
CA ILE A 203 -28.78 4.71 27.45
C ILE A 203 -27.58 5.48 26.88
N SER A 204 -27.18 5.23 25.63
CA SER A 204 -26.00 5.88 25.03
C SER A 204 -26.18 7.40 24.92
N ASN A 205 -25.43 8.15 25.72
CA ASN A 205 -25.36 9.60 25.65
C ASN A 205 -24.86 10.06 24.26
N LYS A 206 -25.66 10.86 23.55
CA LYS A 206 -25.35 11.37 22.19
C LYS A 206 -24.10 12.26 22.14
N ASP A 207 -23.69 12.84 23.26
CA ASP A 207 -22.52 13.69 23.33
C ASP A 207 -21.20 12.93 23.54
N GLN A 208 -21.27 11.74 24.16
CA GLN A 208 -20.11 10.87 24.37
C GLN A 208 -19.93 9.85 23.24
N HIS A 209 -18.81 9.12 23.27
CA HIS A 209 -18.61 7.95 22.41
C HIS A 209 -19.01 6.67 23.17
N SER A 210 -19.31 5.58 22.46
CA SER A 210 -19.68 4.31 23.10
C SER A 210 -19.31 3.07 22.28
N ILE A 211 -19.21 1.92 22.95
CA ILE A 211 -19.02 0.62 22.31
C ILE A 211 -20.10 -0.34 22.82
N SER A 212 -20.94 -0.81 21.89
CA SER A 212 -22.09 -1.67 22.15
C SER A 212 -21.78 -3.13 21.82
N TYR A 213 -21.68 -3.96 22.85
CA TYR A 213 -21.44 -5.41 22.79
C TYR A 213 -22.77 -6.17 22.94
N THR A 214 -23.43 -6.52 21.84
CA THR A 214 -24.70 -7.27 21.88
C THR A 214 -24.44 -8.77 22.05
N LEU A 215 -24.36 -9.20 23.32
CA LEU A 215 -24.13 -10.59 23.73
C LEU A 215 -25.29 -11.51 23.28
N SER A 216 -26.53 -11.03 23.38
CA SER A 216 -27.72 -11.68 22.86
C SER A 216 -28.85 -10.68 22.61
N ARG A 217 -29.96 -11.12 22.00
CA ARG A 217 -31.21 -10.35 21.89
C ARG A 217 -31.70 -9.73 23.22
N ALA A 218 -31.38 -10.37 24.34
CA ALA A 218 -31.79 -9.97 25.69
C ALA A 218 -30.66 -9.33 26.53
N GLN A 219 -29.47 -9.11 25.95
CA GLN A 219 -28.35 -8.50 26.67
C GLN A 219 -27.37 -7.77 25.74
N THR A 220 -27.22 -6.47 25.94
CA THR A 220 -26.16 -5.65 25.36
C THR A 220 -25.40 -4.92 26.47
N VAL A 221 -24.07 -5.03 26.48
CA VAL A 221 -23.20 -4.23 27.36
C VAL A 221 -22.76 -3.00 26.57
N VAL A 222 -22.92 -1.81 27.15
CA VAL A 222 -22.48 -0.54 26.56
C VAL A 222 -21.35 0.02 27.40
N VAL A 223 -20.16 0.18 26.81
CA VAL A 223 -19.04 0.89 27.45
C VAL A 223 -19.02 2.32 26.93
N GLU A 224 -19.20 3.30 27.81
CA GLU A 224 -19.04 4.71 27.47
C GLU A 224 -17.56 5.07 27.33
N TYR A 225 -17.28 6.04 26.47
CA TYR A 225 -15.95 6.56 26.19
C TYR A 225 -15.94 8.07 26.38
N THR A 226 -15.28 8.49 27.47
CA THR A 226 -15.12 9.90 27.84
C THR A 226 -13.92 10.52 27.13
N HIS A 227 -13.83 11.85 27.14
CA HIS A 227 -12.73 12.57 26.49
C HIS A 227 -11.38 12.29 27.19
N ASP A 228 -10.34 12.11 26.38
CA ASP A 228 -8.96 12.19 26.82
C ASP A 228 -8.24 13.38 26.17
N SER A 229 -7.76 14.29 27.02
CA SER A 229 -7.02 15.49 26.61
C SER A 229 -5.57 15.20 26.19
N ASN A 230 -5.07 14.00 26.48
CA ASN A 230 -3.69 13.58 26.23
C ASN A 230 -3.49 12.89 24.87
N THR A 231 -4.56 12.58 24.13
CA THR A 231 -4.48 11.87 22.85
C THR A 231 -5.27 12.55 21.72
N ASP A 232 -4.85 12.28 20.49
CA ASP A 232 -5.61 12.56 19.27
C ASP A 232 -6.01 11.23 18.62
N MET A 233 -7.28 11.10 18.24
CA MET A 233 -7.82 9.95 17.53
C MET A 233 -8.00 10.28 16.04
N PHE A 234 -7.59 9.38 15.16
CA PHE A 234 -7.80 9.44 13.71
C PHE A 234 -8.50 8.16 13.26
N GLN A 235 -9.55 8.28 12.43
CA GLN A 235 -10.30 7.09 11.98
C GLN A 235 -10.13 6.83 10.49
N ILE A 236 -10.01 5.54 10.14
CA ILE A 236 -9.75 5.05 8.80
C ILE A 236 -10.83 4.03 8.42
N GLY A 237 -11.31 4.09 7.17
CA GLY A 237 -12.32 3.17 6.66
C GLY A 237 -12.83 3.60 5.29
N ARG A 238 -13.81 2.87 4.76
CA ARG A 238 -14.38 3.17 3.43
C ARG A 238 -15.54 4.16 3.42
N SER A 239 -16.04 4.59 4.58
CA SER A 239 -17.14 5.56 4.60
C SER A 239 -16.67 6.97 4.29
N THR A 240 -17.48 7.72 3.53
CA THR A 240 -17.29 9.15 3.29
C THR A 240 -17.95 10.03 4.36
N GLU A 241 -18.57 9.44 5.39
CA GLU A 241 -19.12 10.16 6.54
C GLU A 241 -18.07 10.99 7.29
N SER A 242 -18.51 11.99 8.05
CA SER A 242 -17.62 12.92 8.76
C SER A 242 -16.69 12.31 9.83
N PRO A 243 -16.99 11.18 10.50
CA PRO A 243 -16.08 10.60 11.50
C PRO A 243 -14.81 9.96 10.92
N ILE A 244 -14.70 9.79 9.59
CA ILE A 244 -13.52 9.23 8.92
C ILE A 244 -12.57 10.35 8.53
N ASP A 245 -11.33 10.32 9.01
CA ASP A 245 -10.28 11.24 8.55
C ASP A 245 -9.69 10.77 7.21
N PHE A 246 -9.49 9.46 7.03
CA PHE A 246 -8.85 8.88 5.86
C PHE A 246 -9.73 7.83 5.17
N VAL A 247 -10.14 8.13 3.94
CA VAL A 247 -11.07 7.29 3.16
C VAL A 247 -10.26 6.34 2.28
N VAL A 248 -10.33 5.04 2.59
CA VAL A 248 -9.62 3.96 1.89
C VAL A 248 -10.63 3.12 1.10
N THR A 249 -10.26 2.72 -0.12
CA THR A 249 -11.03 1.79 -0.96
C THR A 249 -10.17 0.57 -1.28
N ASP A 250 -10.82 -0.56 -1.58
CA ASP A 250 -10.14 -1.82 -1.90
C ASP A 250 -9.11 -1.62 -3.02
N THR A 251 -7.91 -2.17 -2.82
CA THR A 251 -6.78 -2.03 -3.74
C THR A 251 -7.03 -2.88 -4.99
N VAL A 252 -6.89 -2.28 -6.17
CA VAL A 252 -7.05 -2.96 -7.47
C VAL A 252 -5.65 -3.28 -8.02
N PRO A 253 -5.24 -4.57 -8.09
CA PRO A 253 -3.90 -4.93 -8.53
C PRO A 253 -3.60 -4.54 -9.99
N GLY A 254 -2.34 -4.18 -10.27
CA GLY A 254 -1.82 -4.04 -11.62
C GLY A 254 -2.24 -2.77 -12.39
N SER A 255 -2.87 -1.79 -11.72
CA SER A 255 -3.19 -0.46 -12.29
C SER A 255 -4.04 -0.47 -13.57
N GLN A 256 -4.82 -1.52 -13.82
CA GLN A 256 -5.71 -1.57 -14.99
C GLN A 256 -6.93 -0.67 -14.79
N SER A 257 -6.94 0.49 -15.44
CA SER A 257 -8.09 1.39 -15.52
C SER A 257 -9.15 0.92 -16.53
N ASN A 258 -9.51 -0.37 -16.50
CA ASN A 258 -10.58 -0.91 -17.33
C ASN A 258 -11.94 -0.63 -16.67
N SER A 259 -12.89 -0.11 -17.45
CA SER A 259 -14.21 0.36 -17.00
C SER A 259 -15.12 -0.73 -16.44
N ASP A 260 -14.78 -2.00 -16.69
CA ASP A 260 -15.69 -3.14 -16.54
C ASP A 260 -15.47 -3.91 -15.22
N THR A 261 -14.99 -3.22 -14.17
CA THR A 261 -15.10 -3.74 -12.80
C THR A 261 -16.58 -3.80 -12.40
N GLN A 262 -17.23 -4.91 -12.75
CA GLN A 262 -18.49 -5.34 -12.13
C GLN A 262 -18.40 -5.18 -10.61
N SER A 263 -19.53 -4.87 -9.97
CA SER A 263 -19.59 -4.37 -8.59
C SER A 263 -19.04 -5.35 -7.54
N VAL A 264 -17.72 -5.40 -7.36
CA VAL A 264 -17.05 -6.12 -6.28
C VAL A 264 -17.49 -5.47 -4.97
N GLN A 265 -18.18 -6.24 -4.12
CA GLN A 265 -18.66 -5.73 -2.84
C GLN A 265 -17.47 -5.52 -1.91
N SER A 266 -17.11 -4.23 -1.73
CA SER A 266 -16.01 -3.78 -0.87
C SER A 266 -15.97 -4.51 0.48
N THR A 267 -14.82 -5.12 0.76
CA THR A 267 -14.56 -5.94 1.96
C THR A 267 -14.08 -5.11 3.16
N ILE A 268 -13.65 -3.87 2.90
CA ILE A 268 -13.23 -2.91 3.91
C ILE A 268 -14.43 -2.47 4.77
N SER A 269 -14.22 -2.33 6.07
CA SER A 269 -15.26 -1.83 6.99
C SER A 269 -15.51 -0.32 6.82
N ARG A 270 -16.76 0.13 6.98
CA ARG A 270 -17.15 1.56 6.90
C ARG A 270 -16.29 2.43 7.83
N PHE A 271 -16.10 1.94 9.05
CA PHE A 271 -15.21 2.49 10.07
C PHE A 271 -14.30 1.33 10.52
N ALA A 272 -13.11 1.22 9.93
CA ALA A 272 -12.29 0.01 9.98
C ALA A 272 -11.35 -0.02 11.19
N CYS A 273 -10.64 1.07 11.47
CA CYS A 273 -9.78 1.20 12.63
C CYS A 273 -9.67 2.65 13.13
N ARG A 274 -9.15 2.79 14.35
CA ARG A 274 -8.68 4.04 14.94
C ARG A 274 -7.17 3.97 15.12
N ILE A 275 -6.47 5.05 14.82
CA ILE A 275 -5.11 5.30 15.33
C ILE A 275 -5.24 6.38 16.39
N ILE A 276 -4.71 6.12 17.58
CA ILE A 276 -4.69 7.04 18.72
C ILE A 276 -3.23 7.41 18.98
N CYS A 277 -2.90 8.69 18.86
CA CYS A 277 -1.55 9.23 19.08
C CYS A 277 -1.50 10.02 20.40
N GLU A 278 -0.46 9.79 21.20
CA GLU A 278 -0.14 10.64 22.35
C GLU A 278 0.21 12.05 21.89
N ARG A 279 -0.36 13.06 22.55
CA ARG A 279 -0.14 14.49 22.25
C ARG A 279 1.19 15.02 22.81
N ASN A 280 1.89 14.23 23.62
CA ASN A 280 3.16 14.58 24.28
C ASN A 280 4.26 13.57 23.88
N PRO A 281 5.55 13.93 23.94
CA PRO A 281 6.64 12.99 23.64
C PRO A 281 6.55 11.70 24.46
N PRO A 282 6.85 10.52 23.90
CA PRO A 282 7.43 10.27 22.57
C PRO A 282 6.41 10.28 21.41
N PHE A 283 5.16 10.71 21.66
CA PHE A 283 4.07 10.77 20.68
C PHE A 283 3.63 9.40 20.15
N THR A 284 3.55 8.39 21.03
CA THR A 284 3.25 7.01 20.64
C THR A 284 1.93 6.89 19.88
N ALA A 285 1.97 6.29 18.68
CA ALA A 285 0.79 5.90 17.94
C ALA A 285 0.40 4.46 18.26
N ARG A 286 -0.88 4.21 18.58
CA ARG A 286 -1.46 2.89 18.82
C ARG A 286 -2.69 2.66 17.95
N ILE A 287 -2.89 1.42 17.50
CA ILE A 287 -4.03 1.05 16.63
C ILE A 287 -5.10 0.24 17.38
N TYR A 288 -6.36 0.48 17.03
CA TYR A 288 -7.53 -0.21 17.60
C TYR A 288 -8.47 -0.61 16.47
N ALA A 289 -9.06 -1.80 16.52
CA ALA A 289 -10.03 -2.22 15.53
C ALA A 289 -11.37 -1.45 15.70
N ALA A 290 -12.12 -1.35 14.59
CA ALA A 290 -13.29 -0.49 14.42
C ALA A 290 -13.00 1.02 14.57
N GLY A 291 -13.89 1.83 14.01
CA GLY A 291 -14.04 3.25 14.34
C GLY A 291 -15.48 3.55 14.73
N PHE A 292 -15.67 4.63 15.48
CA PHE A 292 -16.98 5.14 15.88
C PHE A 292 -17.72 5.69 14.66
N ASP A 293 -19.02 5.36 14.57
CA ASP A 293 -19.89 5.82 13.49
C ASP A 293 -20.37 7.28 13.67
N SER A 294 -21.26 7.73 12.77
CA SER A 294 -21.86 9.08 12.86
C SER A 294 -22.77 9.27 14.09
N SER A 295 -23.05 8.21 14.85
CA SER A 295 -23.73 8.21 16.16
C SER A 295 -22.73 8.12 17.33
N LYS A 296 -21.42 8.26 17.06
CA LYS A 296 -20.29 8.08 17.99
C LYS A 296 -20.17 6.67 18.60
N ASN A 297 -20.77 5.65 17.98
CA ASN A 297 -20.83 4.30 18.53
C ASN A 297 -20.04 3.28 17.68
N ILE A 298 -19.43 2.28 18.33
CA ILE A 298 -18.95 1.04 17.70
C ILE A 298 -19.94 -0.08 18.03
N PHE A 299 -20.52 -0.72 17.01
CA PHE A 299 -21.47 -1.82 17.20
C PHE A 299 -20.83 -3.20 16.94
N LEU A 300 -20.80 -4.04 17.98
CA LEU A 300 -20.38 -5.43 17.93
C LEU A 300 -21.60 -6.34 18.17
N GLY A 301 -22.27 -6.70 17.07
CA GLY A 301 -23.48 -7.53 17.09
C GLY A 301 -23.24 -8.99 17.49
N GLU A 302 -24.30 -9.79 17.45
CA GLU A 302 -24.30 -11.21 17.89
C GLU A 302 -23.17 -12.03 17.24
N LYS A 303 -22.92 -11.82 15.93
CA LYS A 303 -21.87 -12.50 15.12
C LYS A 303 -20.45 -11.87 15.21
N ALA A 304 -20.17 -11.06 16.22
CA ALA A 304 -18.83 -10.58 16.53
C ALA A 304 -18.22 -11.43 17.66
N ALA A 305 -16.95 -11.83 17.53
CA ALA A 305 -16.21 -12.46 18.62
C ALA A 305 -16.03 -11.43 19.75
N LYS A 306 -16.43 -11.76 20.97
CA LYS A 306 -16.44 -10.84 22.13
C LYS A 306 -16.44 -11.63 23.43
N TRP A 307 -15.84 -11.07 24.47
CA TRP A 307 -15.59 -11.75 25.74
C TRP A 307 -15.42 -10.73 26.88
N LYS A 308 -15.47 -11.23 28.11
CA LYS A 308 -14.87 -10.52 29.25
C LYS A 308 -13.39 -10.85 29.35
N THR A 309 -12.55 -9.86 29.55
CA THR A 309 -11.12 -10.01 29.86
C THR A 309 -10.91 -10.35 31.34
N SER A 310 -9.68 -10.70 31.73
CA SER A 310 -9.33 -11.14 33.10
C SER A 310 -9.50 -10.04 34.16
N ASP A 311 -9.44 -8.77 33.76
CA ASP A 311 -9.76 -7.58 34.54
C ASP A 311 -11.28 -7.26 34.60
N GLY A 312 -12.11 -8.11 33.99
CA GLY A 312 -13.57 -7.96 33.95
C GLY A 312 -14.12 -7.02 32.88
N GLN A 313 -13.25 -6.33 32.11
CA GLN A 313 -13.66 -5.45 31.01
C GLN A 313 -14.25 -6.22 29.83
N MET A 314 -14.91 -5.51 28.90
CA MET A 314 -15.39 -6.08 27.63
C MET A 314 -14.41 -5.78 26.50
N ASP A 315 -14.15 -6.78 25.67
CA ASP A 315 -13.39 -6.63 24.41
C ASP A 315 -13.96 -7.55 23.32
N GLY A 316 -13.57 -7.32 22.07
CA GLY A 316 -14.01 -8.10 20.92
C GLY A 316 -13.28 -7.78 19.62
N LEU A 317 -13.59 -8.55 18.57
CA LEU A 317 -13.05 -8.41 17.22
C LEU A 317 -14.15 -7.94 16.25
N THR A 318 -13.77 -7.13 15.27
CA THR A 318 -14.66 -6.80 14.13
C THR A 318 -14.88 -8.04 13.27
N THR A 319 -15.94 -8.06 12.45
CA THR A 319 -16.28 -9.25 11.64
C THR A 319 -15.08 -9.77 10.85
N ASN A 320 -14.42 -8.92 10.06
CA ASN A 320 -13.30 -9.31 9.20
C ASN A 320 -11.91 -9.19 9.86
N GLY A 321 -11.80 -8.51 11.00
CA GLY A 321 -10.54 -8.28 11.70
C GLY A 321 -9.63 -7.23 11.05
N VAL A 322 -8.96 -6.45 11.89
CA VAL A 322 -7.86 -5.55 11.49
C VAL A 322 -6.56 -6.28 11.82
N LEU A 323 -5.73 -6.52 10.81
CA LEU A 323 -4.46 -7.22 10.99
C LEU A 323 -3.30 -6.24 11.00
N VAL A 324 -2.26 -6.55 11.77
CA VAL A 324 -1.02 -5.75 11.84
C VAL A 324 0.20 -6.65 11.78
N MET A 325 1.26 -6.21 11.11
CA MET A 325 2.57 -6.86 11.11
C MET A 325 3.66 -5.81 11.31
N HIS A 326 4.46 -5.96 12.37
CA HIS A 326 5.65 -5.15 12.60
C HIS A 326 6.88 -5.80 11.95
N PRO A 327 7.70 -5.07 11.17
CA PRO A 327 8.92 -5.63 10.60
C PRO A 327 9.96 -5.87 11.71
N ARG A 328 10.68 -6.99 11.62
CA ARG A 328 11.80 -7.30 12.52
C ARG A 328 13.02 -6.51 12.09
N ASN A 329 13.78 -5.99 13.06
CA ASN A 329 14.90 -5.04 12.88
C ASN A 329 14.47 -3.62 12.46
N GLY A 330 13.19 -3.26 12.62
CA GLY A 330 12.64 -1.98 12.15
C GLY A 330 12.41 -1.97 10.64
N PHE A 331 12.42 -0.77 10.03
CA PHE A 331 12.27 -0.59 8.58
C PHE A 331 13.52 0.05 7.98
N THR A 332 14.54 -0.79 7.82
CA THR A 332 15.89 -0.50 7.33
C THR A 332 16.33 -1.58 6.33
N GLU A 333 17.53 -1.49 5.76
CA GLU A 333 18.07 -2.53 4.88
C GLU A 333 18.20 -3.93 5.51
N ASP A 334 18.27 -4.03 6.84
CA ASP A 334 18.31 -5.28 7.60
C ASP A 334 16.92 -5.84 7.97
N SER A 335 15.84 -5.23 7.45
CA SER A 335 14.45 -5.60 7.76
C SER A 335 14.14 -7.05 7.41
N LYS A 336 13.39 -7.73 8.29
CA LYS A 336 12.86 -9.08 8.03
C LYS A 336 11.34 -9.10 8.23
N PRO A 337 10.59 -9.90 7.46
CA PRO A 337 9.14 -10.00 7.61
C PRO A 337 8.75 -10.34 9.05
N GLY A 338 7.67 -9.74 9.54
CA GLY A 338 7.13 -10.00 10.87
C GLY A 338 6.20 -11.20 10.91
N VAL A 339 5.33 -11.22 11.92
CA VAL A 339 4.18 -12.14 12.01
C VAL A 339 2.92 -11.29 12.01
N TRP A 340 1.90 -11.68 11.24
CA TRP A 340 0.60 -11.01 11.30
C TRP A 340 -0.13 -11.36 12.60
N ARG A 341 -0.62 -10.31 13.25
CA ARG A 341 -1.50 -10.35 14.42
C ARG A 341 -2.85 -9.76 14.09
N GLU A 342 -3.87 -10.15 14.84
CA GLU A 342 -5.15 -9.47 14.85
C GLU A 342 -5.23 -8.53 16.05
N ILE A 343 -5.72 -7.31 15.82
CA ILE A 343 -5.92 -6.30 16.86
C ILE A 343 -7.39 -6.25 17.26
N SER A 344 -7.67 -6.17 18.57
CA SER A 344 -9.03 -6.07 19.09
C SER A 344 -9.57 -4.62 19.12
N VAL A 345 -10.85 -4.48 19.46
CA VAL A 345 -11.52 -3.17 19.60
C VAL A 345 -11.01 -2.39 20.80
N CYS A 346 -10.55 -3.06 21.86
CA CYS A 346 -9.84 -2.44 22.99
C CYS A 346 -8.30 -2.44 22.84
N GLY A 347 -7.76 -2.94 21.72
CA GLY A 347 -6.33 -2.83 21.38
C GLY A 347 -5.44 -3.97 21.88
N ASN A 348 -6.02 -5.08 22.34
CA ASN A 348 -5.29 -6.30 22.67
C ASN A 348 -4.81 -7.03 21.40
N VAL A 349 -3.69 -7.73 21.50
CA VAL A 349 -3.04 -8.44 20.38
C VAL A 349 -3.35 -9.93 20.42
N PHE A 350 -3.74 -10.48 19.26
CA PHE A 350 -4.06 -11.90 19.09
C PHE A 350 -3.29 -12.52 17.92
N SER A 351 -3.09 -13.84 17.96
CA SER A 351 -2.78 -14.61 16.75
C SER A 351 -3.91 -14.44 15.72
N LEU A 352 -3.61 -14.74 14.47
CA LEU A 352 -4.66 -14.93 13.46
C LEU A 352 -5.69 -15.98 13.94
N ARG A 353 -6.92 -15.82 13.44
CA ARG A 353 -7.94 -16.87 13.41
C ARG A 353 -7.55 -17.93 12.37
N GLU A 354 -8.17 -19.10 12.43
CA GLU A 354 -8.00 -20.18 11.44
C GLU A 354 -8.32 -19.72 10.01
N THR A 355 -9.38 -18.93 9.84
CA THR A 355 -9.71 -18.22 8.59
C THR A 355 -10.18 -16.79 8.89
N ARG A 356 -9.95 -15.87 7.95
CA ARG A 356 -10.49 -14.50 8.00
C ARG A 356 -12.00 -14.57 8.18
N SER A 357 -12.52 -13.75 9.09
CA SER A 357 -13.95 -13.70 9.46
C SER A 357 -14.53 -14.92 10.19
N ALA A 358 -13.72 -15.93 10.56
CA ALA A 358 -14.15 -17.00 11.48
C ALA A 358 -14.63 -16.43 12.83
N GLN A 359 -15.61 -17.07 13.47
CA GLN A 359 -16.12 -16.63 14.78
C GLN A 359 -15.15 -16.90 15.94
N GLN A 360 -14.26 -17.88 15.79
CA GLN A 360 -13.27 -18.22 16.80
C GLN A 360 -12.10 -17.23 16.76
N ARG A 361 -11.84 -16.56 17.89
CA ARG A 361 -10.65 -15.71 18.06
C ARG A 361 -9.37 -16.55 18.08
N GLY A 362 -8.26 -15.93 17.69
CA GLY A 362 -6.91 -16.47 17.94
C GLY A 362 -6.54 -16.50 19.43
N LYS A 363 -5.31 -16.96 19.73
CA LYS A 363 -4.74 -16.91 21.08
C LYS A 363 -4.25 -15.50 21.39
N MET A 364 -4.40 -15.03 22.62
CA MET A 364 -3.84 -13.73 23.04
C MET A 364 -2.31 -13.78 23.05
N VAL A 365 -1.66 -12.65 22.73
CA VAL A 365 -0.20 -12.53 22.63
C VAL A 365 0.25 -11.42 23.58
N GLU A 366 0.37 -11.76 24.86
CA GLU A 366 0.59 -10.81 25.96
C GLU A 366 1.94 -10.07 25.90
N ASN A 367 2.91 -10.63 25.16
CA ASN A 367 4.23 -10.06 24.96
C ASN A 367 4.34 -9.10 23.74
N GLU A 368 3.22 -8.82 23.06
CA GLU A 368 3.15 -7.89 21.92
C GLU A 368 2.08 -6.81 22.19
N THR A 369 2.24 -5.63 21.59
CA THR A 369 1.36 -4.48 21.83
C THR A 369 0.83 -3.90 20.52
N ASN A 370 -0.23 -3.09 20.61
CA ASN A 370 -0.79 -2.38 19.46
C ASN A 370 -0.02 -1.09 19.09
N GLN A 371 1.22 -0.92 19.54
CA GLN A 371 2.06 0.24 19.22
C GLN A 371 2.57 0.16 17.77
N LEU A 372 2.27 1.18 16.96
CA LEU A 372 2.70 1.26 15.57
C LEU A 372 4.17 1.66 15.45
N GLN A 373 5.03 0.65 15.32
CA GLN A 373 6.46 0.77 15.02
C GLN A 373 6.69 1.27 13.59
N ASP A 374 7.84 1.89 13.32
CA ASP A 374 8.16 2.37 11.97
C ASP A 374 8.17 1.22 10.95
N GLY A 375 7.43 1.38 9.85
CA GLY A 375 7.24 0.34 8.83
C GLY A 375 6.16 -0.71 9.12
N SER A 376 5.34 -0.52 10.15
CA SER A 376 4.22 -1.45 10.44
C SER A 376 3.23 -1.51 9.27
N LEU A 377 2.87 -2.72 8.85
CA LEU A 377 1.78 -2.95 7.91
C LEU A 377 0.46 -3.11 8.66
N ILE A 378 -0.61 -2.56 8.10
CA ILE A 378 -1.98 -2.62 8.64
C ILE A 378 -2.90 -3.09 7.51
N ASP A 379 -3.53 -4.25 7.65
CA ASP A 379 -4.50 -4.74 6.67
C ASP A 379 -5.94 -4.56 7.14
N LEU A 380 -6.74 -3.90 6.29
CA LEU A 380 -8.13 -3.52 6.58
C LEU A 380 -9.17 -4.44 5.90
N CYS A 381 -8.73 -5.61 5.42
CA CYS A 381 -9.50 -6.55 4.58
C CYS A 381 -9.92 -5.89 3.26
N GLY A 382 -9.02 -5.91 2.27
CA GLY A 382 -9.24 -5.34 0.93
C GLY A 382 -8.25 -4.24 0.55
N ALA A 383 -7.57 -3.63 1.52
CA ALA A 383 -6.42 -2.76 1.29
C ALA A 383 -5.44 -2.86 2.47
N THR A 384 -4.14 -2.84 2.15
CA THR A 384 -3.06 -2.81 3.13
C THR A 384 -2.41 -1.42 3.13
N LEU A 385 -2.12 -0.91 4.33
CA LEU A 385 -1.47 0.38 4.57
C LEU A 385 -0.09 0.17 5.21
N LEU A 386 0.87 1.02 4.87
CA LEU A 386 2.13 1.15 5.58
C LEU A 386 2.06 2.36 6.53
N TRP A 387 2.42 2.17 7.79
CA TRP A 387 2.70 3.24 8.73
C TRP A 387 4.18 3.61 8.70
N ARG A 388 4.48 4.88 8.52
CA ARG A 388 5.82 5.47 8.69
C ARG A 388 5.78 6.47 9.85
N THR A 389 6.69 6.38 10.80
CA THR A 389 6.83 7.40 11.86
C THR A 389 7.42 8.68 11.29
N ALA A 390 7.26 9.82 11.98
CA ALA A 390 7.90 11.06 11.55
C ALA A 390 9.45 10.95 11.47
N GLU A 391 10.05 10.11 12.32
CA GLU A 391 11.48 9.80 12.34
C GLU A 391 11.90 8.83 11.22
N GLY A 392 11.07 7.82 10.91
CA GLY A 392 11.28 6.96 9.75
C GLY A 392 11.29 7.75 8.44
N LEU A 393 10.34 8.69 8.30
CA LEU A 393 10.21 9.54 7.12
C LEU A 393 11.37 10.53 6.92
N SER A 394 12.14 10.89 7.96
CA SER A 394 13.34 11.73 7.78
C SER A 394 14.57 10.95 7.34
N ARG A 395 14.57 9.62 7.50
CA ARG A 395 15.60 8.70 6.96
C ARG A 395 15.26 8.16 5.57
N THR A 396 13.97 8.10 5.21
CA THR A 396 13.50 7.64 3.89
C THR A 396 14.06 8.51 2.74
N PRO A 397 14.46 7.92 1.59
CA PRO A 397 14.89 8.67 0.41
C PRO A 397 13.89 9.75 -0.02
N THR A 398 14.36 10.94 -0.38
CA THR A 398 13.44 11.99 -0.86
C THR A 398 13.03 11.75 -2.31
N VAL A 399 11.89 12.30 -2.74
CA VAL A 399 11.49 12.28 -4.17
C VAL A 399 12.55 12.95 -5.08
N LYS A 400 13.33 13.89 -4.54
CA LYS A 400 14.50 14.47 -5.26
C LYS A 400 15.64 13.46 -5.44
N HIS A 401 15.88 12.59 -4.46
CA HIS A 401 16.88 11.51 -4.54
C HIS A 401 16.50 10.48 -5.61
N LEU A 402 15.24 10.03 -5.61
CA LEU A 402 14.73 9.11 -6.63
C LEU A 402 14.78 9.72 -8.04
N GLU A 403 14.54 11.03 -8.17
CA GLU A 403 14.67 11.75 -9.44
C GLU A 403 16.14 11.95 -9.86
N ALA A 404 17.08 12.10 -8.92
CA ALA A 404 18.51 12.11 -9.22
C ALA A 404 19.01 10.74 -9.70
N LEU A 405 18.64 9.65 -9.01
CA LEU A 405 18.95 8.28 -9.44
C LEU A 405 18.39 7.95 -10.83
N ARG A 406 17.19 8.45 -11.17
CA ARG A 406 16.63 8.36 -12.52
C ARG A 406 17.49 9.11 -13.55
N GLN A 407 17.93 10.32 -13.22
CA GLN A 407 18.77 11.13 -14.09
C GLN A 407 20.15 10.50 -14.30
N GLU A 408 20.72 9.86 -13.27
CA GLU A 408 21.97 9.11 -13.33
C GLU A 408 21.88 7.91 -14.31
N ILE A 409 20.84 7.07 -14.20
CA ILE A 409 20.61 5.97 -15.17
C ILE A 409 20.49 6.52 -16.60
N ASN A 410 19.74 7.59 -16.80
CA ASN A 410 19.58 8.17 -18.13
C ASN A 410 20.87 8.83 -18.66
N ALA A 411 21.71 9.38 -17.76
CA ALA A 411 23.00 9.97 -18.11
C ALA A 411 24.06 8.92 -18.48
N ALA A 412 23.97 7.71 -17.94
CA ALA A 412 24.75 6.55 -18.39
C ALA A 412 24.42 6.07 -19.82
N ARG A 413 23.35 6.63 -20.43
CA ARG A 413 22.90 6.36 -21.81
C ARG A 413 22.86 4.85 -22.15
N PRO A 414 22.04 4.05 -21.44
CA PRO A 414 21.87 2.65 -21.78
C PRO A 414 21.34 2.48 -23.21
N GLN A 415 21.86 1.51 -23.96
CA GLN A 415 21.45 1.26 -25.35
C GLN A 415 20.51 0.05 -25.44
N CYS A 416 19.62 0.06 -26.43
CA CYS A 416 18.90 -1.14 -26.85
C CYS A 416 19.80 -2.02 -27.73
N PRO A 417 20.13 -3.27 -27.36
CA PRO A 417 21.03 -4.13 -28.16
C PRO A 417 20.49 -4.51 -29.55
N VAL A 418 19.20 -4.33 -29.81
CA VAL A 418 18.54 -4.68 -31.09
C VAL A 418 18.13 -3.44 -31.89
N GLY A 419 17.70 -2.37 -31.21
CA GLY A 419 17.22 -1.14 -31.83
C GLY A 419 18.28 -0.05 -31.98
N PHE A 420 19.46 -0.20 -31.35
CA PHE A 420 20.56 0.77 -31.33
C PHE A 420 20.17 2.18 -30.86
N ASN A 421 19.00 2.31 -30.21
CA ASN A 421 18.50 3.56 -29.64
C ASN A 421 18.85 3.65 -28.15
N THR A 422 19.22 4.86 -27.72
CA THR A 422 19.45 5.16 -26.30
C THR A 422 18.12 5.17 -25.55
N LEU A 423 18.03 4.36 -24.50
CA LEU A 423 16.87 4.20 -23.62
C LEU A 423 16.88 5.26 -22.51
N ALA A 424 15.70 5.61 -22.00
CA ALA A 424 15.52 6.60 -20.96
C ALA A 424 14.25 6.33 -20.14
N PHE A 425 14.37 6.27 -18.81
CA PHE A 425 13.21 6.25 -17.93
C PHE A 425 12.43 7.57 -18.02
N PRO A 426 11.09 7.55 -18.19
CA PRO A 426 10.26 8.75 -18.16
C PRO A 426 10.31 9.43 -16.78
N SER A 427 10.13 10.75 -16.73
CA SER A 427 10.05 11.47 -15.45
C SER A 427 8.84 10.99 -14.64
N MET A 428 8.99 10.82 -13.33
CA MET A 428 7.97 10.29 -12.40
C MET A 428 6.65 11.08 -12.35
N LYS A 429 6.58 12.25 -12.99
CA LYS A 429 5.35 13.03 -13.22
C LYS A 429 4.48 12.52 -14.37
N ARG A 430 5.07 11.80 -15.34
CA ARG A 430 4.33 11.06 -16.36
C ARG A 430 3.98 9.69 -15.76
N LYS A 431 2.71 9.32 -15.84
CA LYS A 431 2.21 8.00 -15.45
C LYS A 431 1.43 7.39 -16.62
N ASP A 432 1.33 6.08 -16.63
CA ASP A 432 0.38 5.27 -17.41
C ASP A 432 0.46 5.34 -18.95
N VAL A 433 1.42 6.10 -19.51
CA VAL A 433 1.74 6.13 -20.95
C VAL A 433 3.17 5.64 -21.16
N VAL A 434 3.35 4.62 -22.01
CA VAL A 434 4.69 4.11 -22.38
C VAL A 434 5.36 5.06 -23.36
N ASP A 435 6.59 5.46 -23.07
CA ASP A 435 7.42 6.29 -23.97
C ASP A 435 8.19 5.38 -24.95
N GLU A 436 8.42 5.82 -26.20
CA GLU A 436 9.15 5.03 -27.23
C GLU A 436 10.56 4.62 -26.76
N LYS A 437 11.18 5.46 -25.91
CA LYS A 437 12.51 5.23 -25.35
C LYS A 437 12.49 4.55 -23.98
N GLN A 438 11.32 4.19 -23.46
CA GLN A 438 11.19 3.55 -22.17
C GLN A 438 11.89 2.18 -22.17
N PRO A 439 12.68 1.85 -21.13
CA PRO A 439 13.24 0.51 -20.98
C PRO A 439 12.14 -0.55 -20.82
N TRP A 440 12.32 -1.70 -21.45
CA TRP A 440 11.56 -2.93 -21.28
C TRP A 440 12.50 -4.06 -20.84
N VAL A 441 12.01 -5.07 -20.12
CA VAL A 441 12.83 -6.15 -19.57
C VAL A 441 12.28 -7.53 -19.91
N TYR A 442 13.18 -8.48 -20.12
CA TYR A 442 12.90 -9.92 -20.09
C TYR A 442 12.99 -10.44 -18.65
N LEU A 443 11.85 -10.67 -17.99
CA LEU A 443 11.80 -10.95 -16.56
C LEU A 443 12.39 -12.31 -16.12
N ASN A 444 12.67 -13.21 -17.07
CA ASN A 444 13.33 -14.49 -16.80
C ASN A 444 14.86 -14.44 -17.02
N CYS A 445 15.45 -13.28 -17.35
CA CYS A 445 16.92 -13.15 -17.50
C CYS A 445 17.49 -11.75 -17.22
N GLY A 446 16.66 -10.74 -16.94
CA GLY A 446 17.10 -9.40 -16.53
C GLY A 446 17.55 -8.48 -17.67
N HIS A 447 17.74 -8.99 -18.88
CA HIS A 447 18.17 -8.20 -20.04
C HIS A 447 17.18 -7.09 -20.39
N VAL A 448 17.70 -5.86 -20.47
CA VAL A 448 16.93 -4.64 -20.75
C VAL A 448 17.07 -4.23 -22.22
N HIS A 449 15.94 -3.97 -22.86
CA HIS A 449 15.77 -3.66 -24.28
C HIS A 449 14.87 -2.41 -24.42
N GLY A 450 14.75 -1.88 -25.64
CA GLY A 450 13.66 -0.99 -26.04
C GLY A 450 12.49 -1.79 -26.63
N TYR A 451 11.29 -1.20 -26.73
CA TYR A 451 10.15 -1.93 -27.29
C TYR A 451 10.43 -2.44 -28.72
N HIS A 452 10.09 -3.72 -28.96
CA HIS A 452 10.18 -4.35 -30.28
C HIS A 452 9.19 -5.49 -30.40
N ASN A 453 8.84 -5.89 -31.64
CA ASN A 453 7.91 -7.00 -31.90
C ASN A 453 8.59 -8.37 -32.11
N TRP A 454 9.93 -8.42 -32.13
CA TRP A 454 10.69 -9.68 -32.29
C TRP A 454 10.33 -10.71 -31.20
N GLY A 455 10.27 -11.99 -31.58
CA GLY A 455 10.06 -13.11 -30.67
C GLY A 455 8.63 -13.27 -30.16
N ASN A 456 7.68 -12.46 -30.64
CA ASN A 456 6.25 -12.62 -30.35
C ASN A 456 5.70 -13.84 -31.09
N LYS A 457 5.24 -14.86 -30.36
CA LYS A 457 4.57 -16.06 -30.91
C LYS A 457 3.08 -15.94 -30.57
N GLU A 458 2.27 -15.59 -31.58
CA GLU A 458 0.85 -15.22 -31.42
C GLU A 458 0.01 -16.34 -30.77
N GLU A 459 0.48 -17.59 -30.84
CA GLU A 459 -0.13 -18.79 -30.25
C GLU A 459 -0.04 -18.89 -28.70
N ARG A 460 0.68 -17.99 -28.01
CA ARG A 460 0.91 -18.07 -26.55
C ARG A 460 0.68 -16.76 -25.78
N ASP A 461 -0.59 -16.41 -25.57
CA ASP A 461 -1.06 -15.37 -24.62
C ASP A 461 -0.43 -13.96 -24.74
N GLY A 462 0.33 -13.68 -25.81
CA GLY A 462 0.93 -12.40 -26.18
C GLY A 462 2.02 -11.83 -25.27
N LYS A 463 2.31 -12.46 -24.12
CA LYS A 463 3.15 -11.89 -23.03
C LYS A 463 4.57 -12.46 -22.98
N ASP A 464 4.71 -13.74 -23.25
CA ASP A 464 6.02 -14.41 -23.21
C ASP A 464 6.76 -14.24 -24.53
N ARG A 465 8.00 -13.78 -24.46
CA ARG A 465 8.86 -13.55 -25.64
C ARG A 465 10.23 -14.17 -25.40
N GLU A 466 10.88 -14.54 -26.49
CA GLU A 466 12.25 -15.05 -26.50
C GLU A 466 13.25 -13.88 -26.44
N CYS A 467 14.21 -13.91 -25.52
CA CYS A 467 15.23 -12.88 -25.35
C CYS A 467 16.32 -12.98 -26.42
N PRO A 468 16.54 -11.96 -27.28
CA PRO A 468 17.55 -12.01 -28.34
C PRO A 468 18.99 -12.26 -27.85
N MET A 469 19.32 -11.82 -26.63
CA MET A 469 20.67 -11.95 -26.06
C MET A 469 21.00 -13.37 -25.56
N CYS A 470 20.02 -14.10 -25.02
CA CYS A 470 20.27 -15.35 -24.28
C CYS A 470 19.24 -16.48 -24.52
N ARG A 471 18.26 -16.26 -25.40
CA ARG A 471 17.16 -17.18 -25.75
C ARG A 471 16.27 -17.66 -24.59
N SER A 472 16.43 -17.10 -23.39
CA SER A 472 15.46 -17.28 -22.30
C SER A 472 14.09 -16.76 -22.72
N VAL A 473 13.05 -17.57 -22.54
CA VAL A 473 11.66 -17.21 -22.83
C VAL A 473 10.98 -16.80 -21.53
N GLY A 474 10.23 -15.69 -21.56
CA GLY A 474 9.43 -15.26 -20.42
C GLY A 474 8.78 -13.88 -20.62
N PRO A 475 8.16 -13.33 -19.57
CA PRO A 475 7.39 -12.10 -19.67
C PRO A 475 8.25 -10.91 -20.11
N TYR A 476 7.79 -10.20 -21.14
CA TYR A 476 8.41 -8.99 -21.65
C TYR A 476 7.56 -7.76 -21.33
N VAL A 477 8.05 -6.89 -20.44
CA VAL A 477 7.25 -5.80 -19.85
C VAL A 477 7.99 -4.46 -19.82
N PRO A 478 7.28 -3.31 -19.88
CA PRO A 478 7.88 -2.00 -19.65
C PRO A 478 8.32 -1.85 -18.19
N LEU A 479 9.45 -1.18 -17.98
CA LEU A 479 9.98 -0.87 -16.66
C LEU A 479 9.42 0.47 -16.13
N TRP A 480 9.04 0.50 -14.86
CA TRP A 480 8.48 1.67 -14.17
C TRP A 480 9.21 1.91 -12.86
N LEU A 481 9.62 3.13 -12.54
CA LEU A 481 10.27 3.40 -11.25
C LEU A 481 9.28 3.37 -10.07
N GLY A 482 9.78 2.93 -8.92
CA GLY A 482 9.13 3.14 -7.63
C GLY A 482 9.13 4.61 -7.25
N CYS A 483 8.01 5.30 -7.45
CA CYS A 483 7.85 6.72 -7.14
C CYS A 483 7.50 6.96 -5.65
N GLU A 484 6.92 5.97 -4.98
CA GLU A 484 6.56 6.07 -3.56
C GLU A 484 7.77 5.81 -2.65
N ALA A 485 8.50 6.88 -2.36
CA ALA A 485 9.60 6.93 -1.41
C ALA A 485 9.37 6.16 -0.11
N GLY A 486 8.17 6.22 0.47
CA GLY A 486 7.83 5.58 1.74
C GLY A 486 7.96 4.06 1.75
N PHE A 487 8.05 3.40 0.59
CA PHE A 487 8.27 1.95 0.49
C PHE A 487 9.75 1.54 0.46
N TYR A 488 10.69 2.48 0.34
CA TYR A 488 12.12 2.20 0.30
C TYR A 488 12.70 1.95 1.70
N VAL A 489 13.45 0.86 1.85
CA VAL A 489 14.18 0.52 3.09
C VAL A 489 15.62 1.04 3.11
N ASP A 490 16.11 1.48 1.95
CA ASP A 490 17.48 1.92 1.68
C ASP A 490 17.47 3.04 0.61
N ALA A 491 18.64 3.64 0.34
CA ALA A 491 18.80 4.73 -0.63
C ALA A 491 19.55 4.32 -1.92
N GLY A 492 19.71 3.02 -2.17
CA GLY A 492 20.54 2.46 -3.24
C GLY A 492 19.99 2.65 -4.66
N PRO A 493 20.82 2.36 -5.69
CA PRO A 493 20.47 2.60 -7.08
C PRO A 493 19.36 1.65 -7.61
N PRO A 494 18.53 2.10 -8.58
CA PRO A 494 17.41 1.31 -9.12
C PRO A 494 17.86 0.15 -10.03
N THR A 495 18.40 -0.90 -9.43
CA THR A 495 19.09 -2.02 -10.09
C THR A 495 18.25 -3.27 -10.28
N HIS A 496 17.08 -3.36 -9.63
CA HIS A 496 16.26 -4.57 -9.59
C HIS A 496 14.78 -4.26 -9.87
N ALA A 497 14.08 -5.19 -10.50
CA ALA A 497 12.66 -5.07 -10.85
C ALA A 497 11.81 -6.21 -10.28
N PHE A 498 10.64 -5.88 -9.74
CA PHE A 498 9.64 -6.86 -9.32
C PHE A 498 9.07 -7.65 -10.51
N SER A 499 8.99 -8.97 -10.37
CA SER A 499 8.39 -9.88 -11.36
C SER A 499 6.99 -10.31 -10.92
N PRO A 500 5.94 -10.22 -11.76
CA PRO A 500 5.99 -9.97 -13.20
C PRO A 500 5.71 -8.52 -13.63
N CYS A 501 5.72 -7.54 -12.71
CA CYS A 501 5.13 -6.21 -12.96
C CYS A 501 6.10 -5.08 -13.36
N GLY A 502 7.39 -5.35 -13.52
CA GLY A 502 8.38 -4.40 -14.06
C GLY A 502 8.68 -3.17 -13.19
N HIS A 503 8.24 -3.15 -11.92
CA HIS A 503 8.49 -2.02 -11.03
C HIS A 503 9.92 -2.07 -10.47
N VAL A 504 10.70 -1.01 -10.72
CA VAL A 504 12.14 -0.90 -10.47
C VAL A 504 12.43 -0.13 -9.19
N CYS A 505 13.26 -0.71 -8.33
CA CYS A 505 13.85 -0.05 -7.16
C CYS A 505 15.21 -0.69 -6.81
N SER A 506 15.72 -0.42 -5.62
CA SER A 506 16.98 -1.00 -5.13
C SER A 506 16.83 -2.48 -4.77
N GLU A 507 17.94 -3.22 -4.82
CA GLU A 507 18.03 -4.64 -4.47
C GLU A 507 17.41 -4.94 -3.09
N LYS A 508 17.86 -4.21 -2.06
CA LYS A 508 17.39 -4.32 -0.68
C LYS A 508 15.89 -4.09 -0.54
N THR A 509 15.35 -3.09 -1.25
CA THR A 509 13.90 -2.84 -1.28
C THR A 509 13.15 -3.96 -2.02
N THR A 510 13.64 -4.47 -3.16
CA THR A 510 13.00 -5.63 -3.82
C THR A 510 13.02 -6.89 -2.95
N ALA A 511 14.16 -7.17 -2.31
CA ALA A 511 14.37 -8.35 -1.49
C ALA A 511 13.59 -8.32 -0.18
N TYR A 512 13.41 -7.16 0.44
CA TYR A 512 12.52 -7.00 1.60
C TYR A 512 11.08 -7.33 1.22
N TRP A 513 10.51 -6.62 0.23
CA TRP A 513 9.09 -6.75 -0.12
C TRP A 513 8.72 -8.12 -0.71
N SER A 514 9.65 -8.83 -1.38
CA SER A 514 9.36 -10.18 -1.85
C SER A 514 9.26 -11.23 -0.74
N GLN A 515 9.77 -10.93 0.46
CA GLN A 515 9.63 -11.77 1.65
C GLN A 515 8.37 -11.44 2.48
N ILE A 516 7.58 -10.43 2.12
CA ILE A 516 6.41 -9.99 2.90
C ILE A 516 5.16 -10.80 2.50
N PRO A 517 4.61 -11.66 3.37
CA PRO A 517 3.38 -12.38 3.07
C PRO A 517 2.18 -11.45 3.28
N LEU A 518 1.68 -10.78 2.24
CA LEU A 518 0.48 -9.93 2.35
C LEU A 518 -0.79 -10.78 2.41
N PRO A 519 -1.82 -10.43 3.23
CA PRO A 519 -3.05 -11.19 3.33
C PRO A 519 -3.86 -11.18 2.03
N HIS A 520 -4.35 -12.34 1.60
CA HIS A 520 -5.20 -12.48 0.42
C HIS A 520 -6.41 -13.36 0.71
N GLY A 521 -7.58 -12.96 0.20
CA GLY A 521 -8.83 -13.70 0.39
C GLY A 521 -9.13 -13.98 1.88
N THR A 522 -9.42 -15.24 2.19
CA THR A 522 -9.79 -15.67 3.56
C THR A 522 -8.70 -16.42 4.33
N HIS A 523 -7.63 -16.88 3.67
CA HIS A 523 -6.64 -17.76 4.30
C HIS A 523 -5.29 -17.82 3.59
N THR A 524 -5.14 -17.20 2.41
CA THR A 524 -3.89 -17.23 1.66
C THR A 524 -3.06 -15.99 1.94
N PHE A 525 -1.75 -16.10 1.74
CA PHE A 525 -0.82 -14.99 1.83
C PHE A 525 0.14 -15.07 0.66
N HIS A 526 0.48 -13.94 0.05
CA HIS A 526 1.45 -13.87 -1.05
C HIS A 526 2.26 -12.59 -0.98
N ALA A 527 3.48 -12.61 -1.53
CA ALA A 527 4.21 -11.37 -1.77
C ALA A 527 3.54 -10.59 -2.92
N ALA A 528 3.58 -9.26 -2.86
CA ALA A 528 3.11 -8.39 -3.94
C ALA A 528 4.01 -7.18 -4.06
N CYS A 529 4.12 -6.62 -5.26
CA CYS A 529 4.83 -5.36 -5.47
C CYS A 529 4.14 -4.24 -4.67
N PRO A 530 4.82 -3.51 -3.76
CA PRO A 530 4.18 -2.49 -2.94
C PRO A 530 3.68 -1.30 -3.79
N PHE A 531 4.28 -1.08 -4.96
CA PHE A 531 3.92 0.01 -5.86
C PHE A 531 2.63 -0.25 -6.64
N CYS A 532 2.27 -1.50 -6.99
CA CYS A 532 1.10 -1.80 -7.84
C CYS A 532 0.21 -2.97 -7.36
N ALA A 533 0.50 -3.55 -6.19
CA ALA A 533 -0.20 -4.68 -5.56
C ALA A 533 -0.34 -5.95 -6.42
N HIS A 534 0.37 -6.01 -7.54
CA HIS A 534 0.44 -7.21 -8.37
C HIS A 534 1.22 -8.29 -7.61
N GLN A 535 0.64 -9.49 -7.52
CA GLN A 535 1.27 -10.65 -6.87
C GLN A 535 2.62 -10.96 -7.53
N LEU A 536 3.64 -11.25 -6.73
CA LEU A 536 4.97 -11.59 -7.25
C LEU A 536 5.03 -13.05 -7.70
N ALA A 537 5.87 -13.32 -8.69
CA ALA A 537 6.03 -14.65 -9.31
C ALA A 537 7.51 -15.04 -9.47
N GLY A 538 7.75 -16.34 -9.60
CA GLY A 538 9.09 -16.93 -9.57
C GLY A 538 9.64 -17.13 -8.15
N GLU A 539 10.83 -17.73 -8.04
CA GLU A 539 11.44 -18.10 -6.75
C GLU A 539 11.77 -16.90 -5.86
N GLN A 540 12.25 -15.79 -6.45
CA GLN A 540 12.67 -14.59 -5.72
C GLN A 540 11.61 -13.46 -5.73
N GLY A 541 10.66 -13.48 -6.67
CA GLY A 541 9.68 -12.38 -6.87
C GLY A 541 10.25 -11.09 -7.51
N TYR A 542 11.55 -11.03 -7.79
CA TYR A 542 12.23 -9.92 -8.45
C TYR A 542 13.42 -10.44 -9.27
N ILE A 543 14.04 -9.57 -10.08
CA ILE A 543 15.23 -9.89 -10.87
C ILE A 543 16.16 -8.67 -11.01
N ARG A 544 17.47 -8.91 -11.11
CA ARG A 544 18.50 -7.90 -11.41
C ARG A 544 18.39 -7.43 -12.86
N LEU A 545 18.50 -6.12 -13.08
CA LEU A 545 18.49 -5.53 -14.41
C LEU A 545 19.88 -5.57 -15.06
N ILE A 546 19.92 -5.92 -16.35
CA ILE A 546 21.13 -5.99 -17.18
C ILE A 546 20.93 -5.04 -18.36
N PHE A 547 21.33 -3.78 -18.16
CA PHE A 547 21.42 -2.77 -19.21
C PHE A 547 22.69 -3.00 -20.05
N GLN A 548 22.62 -2.66 -21.35
CA GLN A 548 23.81 -2.53 -22.18
C GLN A 548 24.31 -1.07 -22.10
N GLY A 549 25.61 -0.87 -21.91
CA GLY A 549 26.21 0.46 -21.96
C GLY A 549 26.33 0.99 -23.40
N PRO A 550 26.93 2.18 -23.58
CA PRO A 550 27.72 2.48 -24.76
C PRO A 550 28.76 1.35 -24.97
N LEU A 551 29.12 1.10 -26.23
CA LEU A 551 30.13 0.08 -26.57
C LEU A 551 31.51 0.48 -26.03
N ASP A 552 32.18 -0.49 -25.38
CA ASP A 552 33.65 -0.56 -25.32
C ASP A 552 34.19 -1.08 -26.68
#